data_AF-A0A8S8Y3C3-F1
#
_entry.id   AF-A0A8S8Y3C3-F1
#
_cell.length_a   1.000
_cell.length_b   1.000
_cell.length_c   1.000
_cell.angle_alpha   90.00
_cell.angle_beta   90.00
_cell.angle_gamma   90.00
#
_symmetry.space_group_name_H-M   'P 1'
#
loop_
_entity.id
_entity.type
_entity.pdbx_description
1 polymer ?
#
loop_
_entity_poly.entity_id
_entity_poly.type
_entity_poly.pdbx_seq_one_letter_code
_entity_poly.pdbx_strand_id
1 'polypeptide(L)' 'MPPLFNRVEDALCWTVLAPLVRARRQRTERRIGQEWFDRQRIDRVLNDIIRQHADLLD' A
#
# COMPACT_ATOMS: atom_id res chain seq x y z
N MET A 1 -10.15 13.92 10.93
CA MET A 1 -10.19 13.20 12.22
C MET A 1 -9.94 11.72 11.95
N PRO A 2 -8.97 11.06 12.60
CA PRO A 2 -8.82 9.61 12.43
C PRO A 2 -10.09 8.92 12.96
N PRO A 3 -10.57 7.85 12.30
CA PRO A 3 -11.73 7.10 12.76
C PRO A 3 -11.49 6.60 14.19
N LEU A 4 -12.56 6.51 14.99
CA LEU A 4 -12.49 6.09 16.40
C LEU A 4 -11.70 4.78 16.61
N PHE A 5 -11.78 3.88 15.63
CA PHE A 5 -11.03 2.61 15.61
C PHE A 5 -9.50 2.80 15.69
N ASN A 6 -8.95 3.81 15.00
CA ASN A 6 -7.52 4.09 15.02
C ASN A 6 -7.07 4.61 16.40
N ARG A 7 -7.92 5.39 17.09
CA ARG A 7 -7.61 5.86 18.44
C ARG A 7 -7.58 4.72 19.46
N VAL A 8 -8.46 3.73 19.29
CA VAL A 8 -8.48 2.52 20.12
C VAL A 8 -7.26 1.65 19.84
N GLU A 9 -6.88 1.43 18.57
CA GLU A 9 -5.65 0.72 18.22
C GLU A 9 -4.39 1.41 18.77
N ASP A 10 -4.32 2.75 18.69
CA ASP A 10 -3.19 3.51 19.25
C ASP A 10 -3.14 3.43 20.78
N ALA A 11 -4.29 3.45 21.48
CA ALA A 11 -4.33 3.23 22.92
C ALA A 11 -3.89 1.81 23.31
N LEU A 12 -4.28 0.80 22.52
CA LEU A 12 -3.91 -0.59 22.72
C LEU A 12 -2.40 -0.85 22.50
N CYS A 13 -1.70 0.02 21.76
CA CYS A 13 -0.25 -0.06 21.57
C CYS A 13 0.57 0.13 22.86
N TRP A 14 -0.04 0.60 23.95
CA TRP A 14 0.59 0.76 25.27
C TRP A 14 0.22 -0.37 26.24
N THR A 15 -0.57 -1.34 25.79
CA THR A 15 -1.06 -2.47 26.61
C THR A 15 -0.36 -3.78 26.25
N VAL A 16 -0.69 -4.86 26.96
CA VAL A 16 -0.21 -6.22 26.67
C VAL A 16 -0.60 -6.68 25.25
N LEU A 17 -1.62 -6.08 24.64
CA LEU A 17 -2.06 -6.36 23.26
C LEU A 17 -1.25 -5.63 22.19
N ALA A 18 -0.26 -4.82 22.56
CA ALA A 18 0.59 -4.08 21.62
C ALA A 18 1.23 -4.95 20.51
N PRO A 19 1.73 -6.18 20.78
CA PRO A 19 2.29 -7.04 19.73
C PRO A 19 1.26 -7.39 18.65
N LEU A 20 0.01 -7.61 19.05
CA LEU A 20 -1.08 -7.98 18.14
C LEU A 20 -1.45 -6.81 17.22
N VAL A 21 -1.58 -5.60 17.78
CA VAL A 21 -1.89 -4.38 17.02
C VAL A 21 -0.75 -4.07 16.04
N ARG A 22 0.51 -4.16 16.48
CA ARG A 22 1.68 -3.96 15.62
C ARG A 22 1.74 -4.99 14.49
N ALA A 23 1.47 -6.26 14.77
CA ALA A 23 1.43 -7.31 13.75
C ALA A 23 0.32 -7.05 12.70
N ARG A 24 -0.86 -6.61 13.14
CA ARG A 24 -1.96 -6.23 12.24
C ARG A 24 -1.59 -5.04 11.37
N ARG A 25 -0.99 -4.01 11.96
CA ARG A 25 -0.52 -2.82 11.24
C ARG A 25 0.54 -3.18 10.20
N GLN A 26 1.53 -3.99 10.57
CA GLN A 26 2.57 -4.44 9.65
C GLN A 26 2.02 -5.26 8.48
N ARG A 27 1.00 -6.11 8.69
CA ARG A 27 0.32 -6.82 7.60
C ARG A 27 -0.39 -5.86 6.64
N THR A 28 -1.01 -4.83 7.17
CA THR A 28 -1.73 -3.82 6.38
C THR A 28 -0.74 -2.99 5.56
N GLU A 29 0.33 -2.51 6.19
CA GLU A 29 1.40 -1.76 5.51
C GLU A 29 2.07 -2.59 4.42
N ARG A 30 2.31 -3.89 4.65
CA ARG A 30 2.83 -4.81 3.63
C ARG A 30 1.88 -4.96 2.44
N ARG A 31 0.57 -5.10 2.66
CA ARG A 31 -0.42 -5.18 1.57
C ARG A 31 -0.44 -3.91 0.74
N ILE A 32 -0.53 -2.75 1.38
CA ILE A 32 -0.52 -1.44 0.69
C ILE A 32 0.79 -1.26 -0.09
N GLY A 33 1.92 -1.65 0.50
CA GLY A 33 3.23 -1.60 -0.17
C GLY A 33 3.29 -2.48 -1.42
N GLN A 34 2.73 -3.70 -1.37
CA GLN A 34 2.61 -4.59 -2.53
C GLN A 34 1.72 -4.00 -3.62
N GLU A 35 0.53 -3.50 -3.25
CA GLU A 35 -0.39 -2.86 -4.20
C GLU A 35 0.24 -1.63 -4.89
N TRP A 36 1.01 -0.84 -4.14
CA TRP A 36 1.77 0.29 -4.70
C TRP A 36 2.85 -0.15 -5.68
N PHE A 37 3.61 -1.19 -5.32
CA PHE A 37 4.64 -1.73 -6.18
C PHE A 37 4.05 -2.28 -7.49
N ASP A 38 2.94 -3.00 -7.40
CA ASP A 38 2.24 -3.55 -8.55
C ASP A 38 1.70 -2.44 -9.46
N ARG A 39 1.12 -1.36 -8.89
CA ARG A 39 0.73 -0.17 -9.66
C ARG A 39 1.90 0.42 -10.42
N GLN A 40 3.03 0.68 -9.75
CA GLN A 40 4.21 1.23 -10.41
C GLN A 40 4.73 0.33 -11.53
N ARG A 41 4.64 -0.99 -11.35
CA ARG A 41 5.03 -1.95 -12.37
C ARG A 41 4.11 -1.87 -13.58
N ILE A 42 2.79 -1.80 -13.36
CA ILE A 42 1.79 -1.64 -14.43
C ILE A 42 2.05 -0.34 -15.20
N ASP A 43 2.25 0.78 -14.50
CA ASP A 43 2.49 2.08 -15.13
C ASP A 43 3.74 2.06 -16.03
N ARG A 44 4.83 1.39 -15.60
CA ARG A 44 6.03 1.24 -16.42
C ARG A 44 5.76 0.41 -17.67
N VAL A 45 5.10 -0.74 -17.52
CA VAL A 45 4.76 -1.61 -18.65
C VAL A 45 3.86 -0.87 -19.64
N LEU A 46 2.86 -0.14 -19.14
CA LEU A 46 1.95 0.64 -19.98
C LEU A 46 2.71 1.73 -20.74
N ASN A 47 3.63 2.43 -20.07
CA ASN A 47 4.45 3.47 -20.69
C ASN A 47 5.41 2.88 -21.75
N ASP A 48 5.98 1.70 -21.51
CA ASP A 48 6.81 1.00 -22.50
C ASP A 48 6.00 0.57 -23.72
N ILE A 49 4.77 0.06 -23.54
CA ILE A 49 3.86 -0.29 -24.64
C ILE A 49 3.52 0.96 -25.46
N ILE A 50 3.14 2.05 -24.81
CA ILE A 50 2.84 3.32 -25.48
C ILE A 50 4.06 3.80 -26.27
N ARG A 51 5.27 3.72 -25.70
CA ARG A 51 6.49 4.15 -26.37
C ARG A 51 6.85 3.27 -27.57
N GLN A 52 6.64 1.95 -27.47
CA GLN A 52 6.88 1.01 -28.57
C GLN A 52 5.83 1.11 -29.69
N HIS A 53 4.63 1.58 -29.36
CA HIS A 53 3.55 1.78 -30.33
C HIS A 53 3.36 3.25 -30.73
N ALA A 54 4.18 4.17 -30.21
CA ALA A 54 4.21 5.55 -30.65
C ALA A 54 4.67 5.64 -32.12
N ASP A 55 5.58 4.75 -32.54
CA ASP A 55 6.01 4.61 -33.94
C ASP A 55 4.91 4.09 -34.87
N LEU A 56 3.78 3.57 -34.34
CA LEU A 56 2.62 3.16 -35.13
C LEU A 56 1.60 4.30 -35.32
N LEU A 57 1.81 5.45 -34.68
CA LEU A 57 0.93 6.62 -34.76
C LEU A 57 1.44 7.71 -35.74
N ASP A 58 2.63 7.55 -36.30
CA ASP A 58 3.17 8.31 -37.46
C ASP A 58 2.85 7.58 -38.78
#